data_AF-A0A6G3U8I0-F1
#
_entry.id   AF-A0A6G3U8I0-F1
#
_cell.length_a   1.000
_cell.length_b   1.000
_cell.length_c   1.000
_cell.angle_alpha   90.00
_cell.angle_beta   90.00
_cell.angle_gamma   90.00
#
_symmetry.space_group_name_H-M   'P 1'
#
loop_
_entity.id
_entity.type
_entity.pdbx_description
1 polymer ?
#
loop_
_entity_poly.entity_id
_entity_poly.type
_entity_poly.pdbx_seq_one_letter_code
_entity_poly.pdbx_strand_id
1 'polypeptide(L)'
;ALLAEYDGPDELRSLLGGLQPSLAAAVASAGAGDPDVPWLVELLSGTAGRVVVDGWPTGVVTSWAQQHGGPWPATSRPEATSVGAAALDRFTRPVAFQGVPPAALPEALRDDNPWRLPRRIDGVQEEDVS
;
A
#
# COMPACT_ATOMS: atom_id res chain seq x y z
N ALA A 1 15.19 -24.63 -2.42
CA ALA A 1 15.25 -23.47 -1.51
C ALA A 1 16.66 -22.94 -1.53
N LEU A 2 16.84 -21.62 -1.34
CA LEU A 2 18.13 -20.98 -1.14
C LEU A 2 18.20 -20.53 0.33
N LEU A 3 19.32 -20.81 0.99
CA LEU A 3 19.63 -20.33 2.33
C LEU A 3 20.91 -19.48 2.24
N ALA A 4 20.88 -18.29 2.83
CA ALA A 4 22.05 -17.45 3.00
C ALA A 4 22.28 -17.27 4.50
N GLU A 5 23.42 -17.78 4.97
CA GLU A 5 23.87 -17.61 6.36
C GLU A 5 24.63 -16.29 6.48
N TYR A 6 24.61 -15.71 7.68
CA TYR A 6 25.26 -14.45 8.03
C TYR A 6 25.72 -14.51 9.48
N ASP A 7 26.82 -13.83 9.80
CA ASP A 7 27.48 -13.91 11.10
C ASP A 7 26.95 -12.87 12.11
N GLY A 8 26.19 -11.87 11.65
CA GLY A 8 25.66 -10.83 12.55
C GLY A 8 24.77 -9.77 11.87
N PRO A 9 24.26 -8.79 12.65
CA PRO A 9 23.29 -7.80 12.19
C PRO A 9 23.84 -6.86 11.11
N ASP A 10 25.14 -6.55 11.13
CA ASP A 10 25.78 -5.70 10.11
C ASP A 10 25.84 -6.40 8.75
N GLU A 11 26.18 -7.70 8.75
CA GLU A 11 26.18 -8.51 7.53
C GLU A 11 24.76 -8.71 7.03
N LEU A 12 23.79 -9.00 7.91
CA LEU A 12 22.37 -9.08 7.55
C LEU A 12 21.90 -7.80 6.87
N ARG A 13 22.22 -6.63 7.44
CA ARG A 13 21.88 -5.33 6.85
C ARG A 13 22.49 -5.15 5.47
N SER A 14 23.76 -5.54 5.30
CA SER A 14 24.44 -5.49 4.00
C SER A 14 23.78 -6.42 2.98
N LEU A 15 23.47 -7.65 3.36
CA LEU A 15 22.80 -8.63 2.50
C LEU A 15 21.42 -8.15 2.06
N LEU A 16 20.60 -7.69 3.00
CA LEU A 16 19.27 -7.15 2.71
C LEU A 16 19.34 -5.91 1.81
N GLY A 17 20.34 -5.05 1.98
CA GLY A 17 20.56 -3.90 1.10
C GLY A 17 20.96 -4.26 -0.34
N GLY A 18 21.46 -5.48 -0.57
CA GLY A 18 21.77 -6.01 -1.89
C GLY A 18 20.61 -6.75 -2.58
N LEU A 19 19.51 -7.01 -1.85
CA LEU A 19 18.36 -7.70 -2.43
C LEU A 19 17.59 -6.77 -3.37
N GLN A 20 17.14 -7.32 -4.49
CA GLN A 20 16.18 -6.63 -5.33
C GLN A 20 14.84 -6.46 -4.59
N PRO A 21 14.11 -5.37 -4.83
CA PRO A 21 12.76 -5.20 -4.30
C PRO A 21 11.80 -6.35 -4.68
N SER A 22 10.80 -6.58 -3.84
CA SER A 22 9.90 -7.74 -3.94
C SER A 22 8.43 -7.40 -3.66
N LEU A 23 7.53 -8.34 -3.97
CA LEU A 23 6.11 -8.20 -3.63
C LEU A 23 5.88 -8.25 -2.11
N ALA A 24 6.65 -9.11 -1.43
CA ALA A 24 6.53 -9.32 0.00
C ALA A 24 7.86 -9.72 0.63
N ALA A 25 8.03 -9.34 1.88
CA ALA A 25 9.09 -9.80 2.76
C ALA A 25 8.49 -10.31 4.08
N ALA A 26 9.15 -11.26 4.71
CA ALA A 26 8.71 -11.81 5.98
C ALA A 26 9.86 -11.79 7.00
N VAL A 27 9.52 -11.47 8.25
CA VAL A 27 10.40 -11.52 9.41
C VAL A 27 9.88 -12.60 10.35
N ALA A 28 10.72 -13.58 10.67
CA ALA A 28 10.48 -14.49 11.78
C ALA A 28 11.24 -13.93 12.99
N SER A 29 10.53 -13.65 14.08
CA SER A 29 11.09 -13.04 15.28
C SER A 29 11.31 -14.06 16.40
N ALA A 30 12.08 -13.66 17.41
CA ALA A 30 12.19 -14.38 18.68
C ALA A 30 10.97 -14.17 19.62
N GLY A 31 9.93 -13.48 19.15
CA GLY A 31 8.72 -13.17 19.88
C GLY A 31 8.58 -11.70 20.27
N ALA A 32 7.61 -11.41 21.13
CA ALA A 32 7.28 -10.04 21.51
C ALA A 32 8.47 -9.36 22.21
N GLY A 33 8.93 -8.24 21.65
CA GLY A 33 10.06 -7.46 22.19
C GLY A 33 11.41 -7.77 21.55
N ASP A 34 11.43 -8.58 20.48
CA ASP A 34 12.63 -8.76 19.66
C ASP A 34 13.16 -7.39 19.17
N PRO A 35 14.40 -7.00 19.55
CA PRO A 35 14.94 -5.68 19.23
C PRO A 35 15.22 -5.52 17.72
N ASP A 36 15.25 -6.59 16.94
CA ASP A 36 15.55 -6.52 15.52
C ASP A 36 14.32 -6.22 14.64
N VAL A 37 13.13 -6.59 15.11
CA VAL A 37 11.89 -6.42 14.33
C VAL A 37 11.66 -4.97 13.88
N PRO A 38 11.80 -3.92 14.73
CA PRO A 38 11.52 -2.55 14.29
C PRO A 38 12.38 -2.10 13.11
N TRP A 39 13.70 -2.31 13.17
CA TRP A 39 14.60 -1.86 12.11
C TRP A 39 14.48 -2.73 10.84
N LEU A 40 14.16 -4.03 11.00
CA LEU A 40 13.88 -4.91 9.87
C LEU A 40 12.60 -4.50 9.15
N VAL A 41 11.52 -4.19 9.87
CA VAL A 41 10.27 -3.71 9.29
C VAL A 41 10.48 -2.38 8.56
N GLU A 42 11.22 -1.45 9.15
CA GLU A 42 11.56 -0.18 8.50
C GLU A 42 12.33 -0.41 7.21
N LEU A 43 13.41 -1.20 7.24
CA LEU A 43 14.24 -1.50 6.07
C LEU A 43 13.41 -2.17 4.96
N LEU A 44 12.66 -3.23 5.31
CA LEU A 44 11.89 -4.01 4.35
C LEU A 44 10.69 -3.24 3.79
N SER A 45 10.14 -2.27 4.52
CA SER A 45 9.08 -1.39 3.99
C SER A 45 9.54 -0.51 2.84
N GLY A 46 10.85 -0.24 2.74
CA GLY A 46 11.45 0.46 1.61
C GLY A 46 11.64 -0.40 0.36
N THR A 47 11.60 -1.74 0.49
CA THR A 47 11.94 -2.68 -0.59
C THR A 47 10.82 -3.66 -0.93
N ALA A 48 9.78 -3.78 -0.11
CA ALA A 48 8.68 -4.71 -0.32
C ALA A 48 7.32 -3.99 -0.30
N GLY A 49 6.39 -4.43 -1.14
CA GLY A 49 5.00 -3.92 -1.07
C GLY A 49 4.25 -4.39 0.17
N ARG A 50 4.63 -5.52 0.76
CA ARG A 50 4.02 -6.04 1.99
C ARG A 50 5.06 -6.70 2.90
N VAL A 51 5.07 -6.28 4.16
CA VAL A 51 5.89 -6.89 5.21
C VAL A 51 5.00 -7.74 6.11
N VAL A 52 5.44 -8.97 6.40
CA VAL A 52 4.76 -9.90 7.31
C VAL A 52 5.69 -10.21 8.48
N VAL A 53 5.19 -10.14 9.70
CA VAL A 53 5.93 -10.56 10.90
C VAL A 53 5.27 -11.81 11.45
N ASP A 54 6.08 -12.82 11.77
CA ASP A 54 5.66 -14.11 12.35
C ASP A 54 4.57 -14.82 11.52
N GLY A 55 4.70 -14.73 10.20
CA GLY A 55 3.78 -15.35 9.25
C GLY A 55 4.41 -15.59 7.87
N TRP A 56 3.77 -16.44 7.08
CA TRP A 56 4.21 -16.75 5.73
C TRP A 56 3.64 -15.74 4.71
N PRO A 57 4.44 -15.27 3.74
CA PRO A 57 3.99 -14.27 2.76
C PRO A 57 3.12 -14.88 1.65
N THR A 58 2.84 -16.18 1.66
CA THR A 58 2.07 -16.86 0.61
C THR A 58 0.60 -16.49 0.58
N GLY A 59 0.00 -16.18 1.74
CA GLY A 59 -1.39 -15.72 1.82
C GLY A 59 -1.52 -14.31 1.24
N VAL A 60 -2.44 -14.11 0.28
CA VAL A 60 -2.80 -12.81 -0.28
C VAL A 60 -4.28 -12.57 0.02
N VAL A 61 -4.58 -11.60 0.88
CA VAL A 61 -5.95 -11.33 1.33
C VAL A 61 -6.56 -10.24 0.43
N THR A 62 -7.79 -10.45 -0.04
CA THR A 62 -8.56 -9.39 -0.69
C THR A 62 -9.19 -8.48 0.37
N SER A 63 -8.52 -7.37 0.70
CA SER A 63 -8.99 -6.39 1.68
C SER A 63 -8.79 -4.94 1.20
N TRP A 64 -9.24 -3.97 1.99
CA TRP A 64 -9.00 -2.54 1.75
C TRP A 64 -7.53 -2.14 1.93
N ALA A 65 -6.77 -2.88 2.76
CA ALA A 65 -5.39 -2.56 3.11
C ALA A 65 -4.35 -3.35 2.30
N GLN A 66 -4.78 -4.20 1.36
CA GLN A 66 -3.86 -5.07 0.63
C GLN A 66 -3.00 -4.28 -0.36
N GLN A 67 -1.68 -4.44 -0.22
CA GLN A 67 -0.69 -4.04 -1.21
C GLN A 67 -0.09 -5.29 -1.86
N HIS A 68 -0.49 -5.57 -3.10
CA HIS A 68 0.09 -6.60 -3.97
C HIS A 68 0.81 -5.88 -5.11
N GLY A 69 2.03 -5.48 -4.82
CA GLY A 69 2.87 -4.59 -5.61
C GLY A 69 4.19 -4.38 -4.87
N GLY A 70 4.88 -3.26 -5.11
CA GLY A 70 6.18 -2.95 -4.50
C GLY A 70 7.12 -2.22 -5.47
N PRO A 71 8.31 -1.79 -5.03
CA PRO A 71 9.28 -1.17 -5.93
C PRO A 71 9.68 -2.10 -7.08
N TRP A 72 10.11 -1.53 -8.20
CA TRP A 72 10.67 -2.31 -9.30
C TRP A 72 11.83 -3.20 -8.79
N PRO A 73 11.88 -4.50 -9.13
CA PRO A 73 11.16 -5.20 -10.19
C PRO A 73 9.85 -5.89 -9.80
N ALA A 74 9.37 -5.73 -8.56
CA ALA A 74 8.13 -6.37 -8.12
C ALA A 74 6.91 -5.95 -8.96
N THR A 75 6.86 -4.67 -9.36
CA THR A 75 5.90 -4.13 -10.33
C THR A 75 6.50 -2.94 -11.06
N SER A 76 5.91 -2.57 -12.20
CA SER A 76 6.25 -1.37 -12.96
C SER A 76 5.52 -0.11 -12.47
N ARG A 77 4.61 -0.22 -11.50
CA ARG A 77 3.87 0.90 -10.88
C ARG A 77 3.80 0.70 -9.36
N PRO A 78 4.84 1.10 -8.61
CA PRO A 78 4.99 0.80 -7.18
C PRO A 78 3.91 1.43 -6.29
N GLU A 79 3.35 2.55 -6.71
CA GLU A 79 2.27 3.27 -6.03
C GLU A 79 0.91 2.56 -6.11
N ALA A 80 0.76 1.54 -6.97
CA ALA A 80 -0.49 0.81 -7.18
C ALA A 80 -0.47 -0.60 -6.57
N THR A 81 -1.66 -1.15 -6.34
CA THR A 81 -1.86 -2.57 -6.00
C THR A 81 -2.63 -3.29 -7.11
N SER A 82 -2.32 -4.55 -7.37
CA SER A 82 -3.12 -5.39 -8.29
C SER A 82 -4.22 -6.20 -7.58
N VAL A 83 -4.22 -6.25 -6.24
CA VAL A 83 -5.19 -6.99 -5.42
C VAL A 83 -5.70 -6.10 -4.29
N GLY A 84 -6.99 -6.20 -3.95
CA GLY A 84 -7.61 -5.40 -2.91
C GLY A 84 -8.41 -4.22 -3.47
N ALA A 85 -9.09 -3.49 -2.58
CA ALA A 85 -10.04 -2.45 -2.99
C ALA A 85 -9.39 -1.32 -3.82
N ALA A 86 -8.18 -0.89 -3.43
CA ALA A 86 -7.42 0.14 -4.13
C ALA A 86 -6.91 -0.29 -5.52
N ALA A 87 -7.08 -1.56 -5.92
CA ALA A 87 -6.69 -2.00 -7.26
C ALA A 87 -7.54 -1.37 -8.37
N LEU A 88 -8.73 -0.85 -8.04
CA LEU A 88 -9.61 -0.14 -8.98
C LEU A 88 -8.97 1.15 -9.51
N ASP A 89 -8.14 1.83 -8.71
CA ASP A 89 -7.53 3.12 -9.08
C ASP A 89 -6.62 3.02 -10.31
N ARG A 90 -6.15 1.82 -10.65
CA ARG A 90 -5.39 1.57 -11.88
C ARG A 90 -6.19 1.82 -13.17
N PHE A 91 -7.51 1.84 -13.06
CA PHE A 91 -8.45 1.99 -14.18
C PHE A 91 -9.22 3.31 -14.15
N THR A 92 -8.90 4.21 -13.21
CA THR A 92 -9.54 5.53 -13.09
C THR A 92 -8.55 6.65 -13.42
N ARG A 93 -9.07 7.86 -13.68
CA ARG A 93 -8.27 9.08 -13.76
C ARG A 93 -9.05 10.28 -13.22
N PRO A 94 -8.40 11.23 -12.53
CA PRO A 94 -9.07 12.45 -12.08
C PRO A 94 -9.37 13.40 -13.25
N VAL A 95 -10.46 14.16 -13.13
CA VAL A 95 -10.84 15.28 -14.01
C VAL A 95 -11.34 16.43 -13.15
N ALA A 96 -10.83 17.64 -13.39
CA ALA A 96 -11.27 18.86 -12.71
C ALA A 96 -12.30 19.62 -13.57
N PHE A 97 -13.31 20.19 -12.92
CA PHE A 97 -14.36 21.00 -13.54
C PHE A 97 -14.31 22.41 -12.96
N GLN A 98 -14.22 23.43 -13.81
CA GLN A 98 -14.14 24.84 -13.39
C GLN A 98 -15.15 25.67 -14.18
N GLY A 99 -15.98 26.46 -13.48
CA GLY A 99 -16.98 27.33 -14.12
C GLY A 99 -18.11 26.59 -14.85
N VAL A 100 -18.30 25.29 -14.58
CA VAL A 100 -19.31 24.45 -15.24
C VAL A 100 -20.67 24.71 -14.62
N PRO A 101 -21.72 24.99 -15.42
CA PRO A 101 -23.07 25.22 -14.88
C PRO A 101 -23.63 23.94 -14.25
N PRO A 102 -24.49 24.03 -13.20
CA PRO A 102 -25.00 22.87 -12.48
C PRO A 102 -25.65 21.79 -13.37
N ALA A 103 -26.36 22.20 -14.42
CA ALA A 103 -27.01 21.28 -15.36
C ALA A 103 -26.04 20.43 -16.21
N ALA A 104 -24.78 20.87 -16.34
CA ALA A 104 -23.74 20.16 -17.10
C ALA A 104 -22.74 19.42 -16.20
N LEU A 105 -22.83 19.56 -14.88
CA LEU A 105 -22.00 18.79 -13.94
C LEU A 105 -22.49 17.34 -13.85
N PRO A 106 -21.56 16.36 -13.82
CA PRO A 106 -21.88 14.99 -13.47
C PRO A 106 -22.60 14.92 -12.13
N GLU A 107 -23.58 14.02 -11.99
CA GLU A 107 -24.39 13.88 -10.77
C GLU A 107 -23.54 13.72 -9.51
N ALA A 108 -22.46 12.93 -9.59
CA ALA A 108 -21.50 12.72 -8.51
C ALA A 108 -20.82 14.00 -7.98
N LEU A 109 -20.83 15.09 -8.74
CA LEU A 109 -20.17 16.36 -8.41
C LEU A 109 -21.15 17.51 -8.13
N ARG A 110 -22.47 17.26 -8.16
CA ARG A 110 -23.47 18.29 -7.89
C ARG A 110 -23.55 18.59 -6.39
N ASP A 111 -23.88 19.84 -6.06
CA ASP A 111 -23.92 20.33 -4.68
C ASP A 111 -24.89 19.54 -3.79
N ASP A 112 -26.03 19.11 -4.36
CA ASP A 112 -27.08 18.33 -3.70
C ASP A 112 -26.70 16.87 -3.42
N ASN A 113 -25.51 16.42 -3.83
CA ASN A 113 -24.95 15.09 -3.57
C ASN A 113 -25.96 13.94 -3.75
N PRO A 114 -26.57 13.79 -4.94
CA PRO A 114 -27.66 12.84 -5.17
C PRO A 114 -27.26 11.38 -4.91
N TRP A 115 -25.95 11.09 -5.00
CA TRP A 115 -25.38 9.75 -4.78
C TRP A 115 -24.90 9.53 -3.34
N ARG A 116 -25.00 10.55 -2.46
CA ARG A 116 -24.53 10.50 -1.07
C ARG A 116 -23.07 10.02 -0.97
N LEU A 117 -22.22 10.53 -1.84
CA LEU A 117 -20.80 10.18 -1.85
C LEU A 117 -20.07 10.88 -0.69
N PRO A 118 -19.05 10.24 -0.10
CA PRO A 118 -18.11 10.94 0.76
C PRO A 118 -17.34 11.98 -0.05
N ARG A 119 -17.41 13.25 0.35
CA ARG A 119 -16.73 14.36 -0.32
C ARG A 119 -15.76 15.05 0.63
N ARG A 120 -14.77 15.77 0.07
CA ARG A 120 -13.88 16.65 0.82
C ARG A 120 -14.02 18.07 0.29
N ILE A 121 -14.49 18.99 1.12
CA ILE A 121 -14.72 20.40 0.78
C ILE A 121 -13.74 21.24 1.60
N ASP A 122 -12.93 22.06 0.92
CA ASP A 122 -11.89 22.90 1.56
C ASP A 122 -10.95 22.12 2.51
N GLY A 123 -10.66 20.87 2.15
CA GLY A 123 -9.80 19.99 2.94
C GLY A 123 -10.51 19.21 4.06
N VAL A 124 -11.77 19.51 4.35
CA VAL A 124 -12.58 18.87 5.41
C VAL A 124 -13.44 17.76 4.81
N GLN A 125 -13.44 16.58 5.44
CA GLN A 125 -14.34 15.49 5.05
C GLN A 125 -15.77 15.89 5.44
N GLU A 126 -16.68 15.87 4.46
CA GLU A 126 -18.11 16.09 4.70
C GLU A 126 -18.63 14.95 5.58
N GLU A 127 -19.36 15.28 6.64
CA GLU A 127 -19.92 14.28 7.55
C GLU A 127 -20.92 13.40 6.81
N ASP A 128 -20.90 12.11 7.15
CA ASP A 128 -21.88 11.16 6.64
C ASP A 128 -23.23 11.54 7.26
N VAL A 129 -24.08 12.22 6.50
CA VAL A 129 -25.46 12.51 6.91
C VAL A 129 -26.26 11.22 6.73
N SER A 130 -26.07 10.28 7.66
CA SER A 130 -26.81 9.02 7.76
C SER A 130 -28.31 9.27 7.90
#